data_AF-A0A933FMP8-F1
#
_entry.id   AF-A0A933FMP8-F1
#
_cell.length_a   1.000
_cell.length_b   1.000
_cell.length_c   1.000
_cell.angle_alpha   90.00
_cell.angle_beta   90.00
_cell.angle_gamma   90.00
#
_symmetry.space_group_name_H-M   'P 1'
#
loop_
_entity.id
_entity.type
_entity.pdbx_description
1 polymer ?
#
loop_
_entity_poly.entity_id
_entity_poly.type
_entity_poly.pdbx_seq_one_letter_code
_entity_poly.pdbx_strand_id
1 'polypeptide(L)'
;MRTVEGWKKARPVLEAWRQKLTDVRVVLKSPRAVDITPIDFATGEPVAAHQAPKKKFKAKLIFFTKDDATLRRPSGAVLMLDTYELESLSNGKTRVVP
;
A
#
# COMPACT_ATOMS: atom_id res chain seq x y z
N MET A 1 -13.71 -14.72 -2.72
CA MET A 1 -12.75 -13.83 -2.01
C MET A 1 -13.38 -13.45 -0.69
N ARG A 2 -12.70 -13.63 0.45
CA ARG A 2 -13.24 -13.28 1.77
C ARG A 2 -13.09 -11.78 2.00
N THR A 3 -14.13 -11.08 2.45
CA THR A 3 -14.05 -9.67 2.83
C THR A 3 -14.01 -9.52 4.34
N VAL A 4 -13.13 -8.66 4.84
CA VAL A 4 -13.06 -8.26 6.25
C VAL A 4 -13.24 -6.75 6.31
N GLU A 5 -14.33 -6.35 6.96
CA GLU A 5 -14.71 -4.94 7.11
C GLU A 5 -14.33 -4.44 8.50
N GLY A 6 -13.81 -3.22 8.57
CA GLY A 6 -13.42 -2.58 9.82
C GLY A 6 -11.99 -2.93 10.24
N TRP A 7 -11.21 -1.89 10.55
CA TRP A 7 -9.82 -2.04 11.00
C TRP A 7 -9.62 -2.99 12.19
N LYS A 8 -10.55 -2.98 13.15
CA LYS A 8 -10.49 -3.85 14.34
C LYS A 8 -10.50 -5.33 13.95
N LYS A 9 -11.35 -5.72 12.99
CA LYS A 9 -11.46 -7.11 12.52
C LYS A 9 -10.33 -7.47 11.55
N ALA A 10 -9.79 -6.49 10.83
CA ALA A 10 -8.72 -6.68 9.86
C ALA A 10 -7.34 -6.92 10.50
N ARG A 11 -7.12 -6.46 11.74
CA ARG A 11 -5.82 -6.50 12.41
C ARG A 11 -5.09 -7.87 12.32
N PRO A 12 -5.70 -9.02 12.63
CA PRO A 12 -5.01 -10.32 12.52
C PRO A 12 -4.57 -10.65 11.08
N VAL A 13 -5.37 -10.25 10.09
CA VAL A 13 -5.06 -10.47 8.67
C VAL A 13 -3.90 -9.59 8.23
N LEU A 14 -3.93 -8.30 8.60
CA LEU A 14 -2.89 -7.33 8.27
C LEU A 14 -1.56 -7.70 8.92
N GLU A 15 -1.58 -8.18 10.16
CA GLU A 15 -0.39 -8.63 10.86
C GLU A 15 0.24 -9.86 10.21
N ALA A 16 -0.58 -10.83 9.80
CA ALA A 16 -0.10 -12.00 9.04
C ALA A 16 0.48 -11.61 7.67
N TRP A 17 -0.13 -10.64 6.98
CA TRP A 17 0.39 -10.13 5.71
C TRP A 17 1.72 -9.41 5.88
N ARG A 18 1.85 -8.61 6.95
CA ARG A 18 3.08 -7.90 7.31
C ARG A 18 4.22 -8.86 7.56
N GLN A 19 4.02 -9.86 8.43
CA GLN A 19 5.06 -10.84 8.79
C GLN A 19 5.55 -11.62 7.57
N LYS A 20 4.65 -11.92 6.63
CA LYS A 20 4.97 -12.68 5.41
C LYS A 20 5.41 -11.79 4.24
N LEU A 21 5.45 -10.46 4.41
CA LEU A 21 5.69 -9.49 3.34
C LEU A 21 4.83 -9.78 2.10
N THR A 22 3.55 -10.08 2.33
CA THR A 22 2.62 -10.53 1.29
C THR A 22 2.39 -9.42 0.26
N ASP A 23 2.42 -9.78 -1.02
CA ASP A 23 2.02 -8.87 -2.09
C ASP A 23 0.51 -8.59 -2.02
N VAL A 24 0.17 -7.33 -1.81
CA VAL A 24 -1.19 -6.81 -1.75
C VAL A 24 -1.46 -5.85 -2.90
N ARG A 25 -2.66 -5.95 -3.45
CA ARG A 25 -3.26 -4.92 -4.28
C ARG A 25 -3.83 -3.85 -3.36
N VAL A 26 -3.36 -2.63 -3.54
CA VAL A 26 -3.77 -1.44 -2.81
C VAL A 26 -4.70 -0.65 -3.71
N VAL A 27 -5.84 -0.24 -3.17
CA VAL A 27 -6.79 0.65 -3.83
C VAL A 27 -6.96 1.87 -2.94
N LEU A 28 -6.74 3.05 -3.49
CA LEU A 28 -6.94 4.33 -2.80
C LEU A 28 -8.35 4.88 -3.08
N LYS A 29 -8.95 5.64 -2.16
CA LYS A 29 -10.25 6.31 -2.37
C LYS A 29 -10.11 7.38 -3.45
N SER A 30 -9.10 8.22 -3.29
CA SER A 30 -8.71 9.24 -4.26
C SER A 30 -7.18 9.23 -4.40
N PRO A 31 -6.62 9.38 -5.61
CA PRO A 31 -5.19 9.55 -5.77
C PRO A 31 -4.81 10.98 -5.37
N ARG A 32 -4.88 11.32 -4.08
CA ARG A 32 -4.36 12.59 -3.53
C ARG A 32 -2.90 12.49 -3.07
N ALA A 33 -2.29 11.30 -3.15
CA ALA A 33 -0.93 11.06 -2.69
C ALA A 33 0.12 11.45 -3.74
N VAL A 34 0.96 12.41 -3.33
CA VAL A 34 2.22 12.87 -3.92
C VAL A 34 3.02 11.69 -4.48
N ASP A 35 3.37 11.76 -5.77
CA ASP A 35 4.41 10.90 -6.33
C ASP A 35 5.73 11.31 -5.65
N ILE A 36 6.08 10.61 -4.58
CA ILE A 36 7.47 10.62 -4.10
C ILE A 36 8.24 9.94 -5.22
N THR A 37 8.81 10.77 -6.10
CA THR A 37 9.61 10.33 -7.23
C THR A 37 10.78 9.53 -6.65
N PRO A 38 10.82 8.20 -6.85
CA PRO A 38 11.87 7.41 -6.25
C PRO A 38 13.21 7.88 -6.81
N ILE A 39 14.21 8.03 -5.94
CA ILE A 39 15.58 8.27 -6.37
C ILE A 39 16.13 6.94 -6.86
N ASP A 40 16.68 6.93 -8.08
CA ASP A 40 17.49 5.83 -8.55
C ASP A 40 18.82 5.84 -7.77
N PHE A 41 19.08 4.80 -6.98
CA PHE A 41 20.29 4.72 -6.17
C PHE A 41 21.57 4.50 -7.00
N ALA A 42 21.46 4.07 -8.27
CA ALA A 42 22.60 3.91 -9.15
C ALA A 42 23.04 5.23 -9.78
N THR A 43 22.09 6.12 -10.09
CA THR A 43 22.36 7.42 -10.75
C THR A 43 22.30 8.60 -9.79
N GLY A 44 21.64 8.45 -8.64
CA GLY A 44 21.37 9.54 -7.69
C GLY A 44 20.26 10.48 -8.15
N GLU A 45 19.61 10.20 -9.29
CA GLU A 45 18.61 11.08 -9.89
C GLU A 45 17.17 10.62 -9.57
N PRO A 46 16.20 11.56 -9.48
CA PRO A 46 14.79 11.20 -9.43
C PRO A 46 14.37 10.45 -10.71
N VAL A 47 13.81 9.25 -10.56
CA VAL A 47 13.25 8.49 -11.69
C VAL A 47 12.06 9.26 -12.26
N ALA A 48 12.15 9.76 -13.49
CA ALA A 48 11.09 10.56 -14.12
C ALA A 48 9.67 10.04 -13.81
N ALA A 49 8.81 10.92 -13.28
CA ALA A 49 7.45 10.60 -12.89
C ALA A 49 6.64 10.15 -14.12
N HIS A 50 6.49 8.85 -14.30
CA HIS A 50 6.04 8.31 -15.58
C HIS A 50 4.53 8.09 -15.72
N GLN A 51 3.70 8.48 -14.75
CA GLN A 51 2.25 8.36 -14.87
C GLN A 51 1.52 9.09 -13.73
N ALA A 52 0.35 9.64 -14.02
CA ALA A 52 -0.59 10.12 -13.02
C ALA A 52 -0.78 9.10 -11.87
N PRO A 53 -0.98 9.57 -10.62
CA PRO A 53 -1.02 8.70 -9.45
C PRO A 53 -2.08 7.60 -9.63
N LYS A 54 -1.61 6.34 -9.67
CA LYS A 54 -2.49 5.20 -9.93
C LYS A 54 -3.34 4.92 -8.70
N LYS A 55 -4.66 5.04 -8.84
CA LYS A 55 -5.64 4.62 -7.82
C LYS A 55 -5.43 3.17 -7.35
N LYS A 56 -4.85 2.31 -8.20
CA LYS A 56 -4.60 0.89 -7.93
C LYS A 56 -3.15 0.53 -8.18
N PHE A 57 -2.50 -0.11 -7.22
CA PHE A 57 -1.12 -0.60 -7.39
C PHE A 57 -0.85 -1.85 -6.55
N LYS A 58 0.26 -2.53 -6.84
CA LYS A 58 0.76 -3.64 -6.01
C LYS A 58 1.87 -3.14 -5.09
N ALA A 59 1.90 -3.63 -3.86
CA ALA A 59 2.94 -3.37 -2.89
C ALA A 59 2.97 -4.48 -1.83
N LYS A 60 3.97 -4.47 -0.96
CA LYS A 60 4.06 -5.31 0.24
C LYS A 60 3.76 -4.45 1.47
N LEU A 61 2.90 -4.94 2.37
CA LEU A 61 2.62 -4.27 3.62
C LEU A 61 3.80 -4.44 4.59
N ILE A 62 4.41 -3.33 5.01
CA ILE A 62 5.57 -3.30 5.90
C ILE A 62 5.15 -2.94 7.32
N PHE A 63 4.24 -1.98 7.45
CA PHE A 63 3.75 -1.51 8.73
C PHE A 63 2.32 -0.97 8.60
N PHE A 64 1.56 -1.04 9.68
CA PHE A 64 0.17 -0.57 9.71
C PHE A 64 -0.22 -0.15 11.13
N THR A 65 -0.78 1.06 11.26
CA THR A 65 -1.41 1.59 12.47
C THR A 65 -2.87 1.93 12.18
N LYS A 66 -3.57 2.52 13.15
CA LYS A 66 -4.92 3.03 12.90
C LYS A 66 -4.91 4.21 11.91
N ASP A 67 -3.83 4.98 11.86
CA ASP A 67 -3.73 6.25 11.11
C ASP A 67 -2.89 6.10 9.84
N ASP A 68 -1.89 5.21 9.84
CA ASP A 68 -0.91 5.11 8.75
C ASP A 68 -0.69 3.68 8.25
N ALA A 69 -0.39 3.55 6.96
CA ALA A 69 0.09 2.33 6.32
C ALA A 69 1.41 2.58 5.59
N THR A 70 2.41 1.75 5.87
CA THR A 70 3.70 1.76 5.16
C THR A 70 3.79 0.58 4.21
N LEU A 71 4.05 0.87 2.94
CA LEU A 71 4.02 -0.07 1.84
C LEU A 71 5.33 -0.02 1.05
N ARG A 72 5.85 -1.18 0.65
CA ARG A 72 7.00 -1.28 -0.26
C ARG A 72 6.54 -1.66 -1.67
N ARG A 73 6.76 -0.80 -2.64
CA ARG A 73 6.45 -1.07 -4.06
C ARG A 73 7.43 -2.09 -4.65
N PRO A 74 7.06 -2.78 -5.74
CA PRO A 74 7.99 -3.66 -6.46
C PRO A 74 9.28 -2.96 -6.92
N SER A 75 9.24 -1.66 -7.19
CA SER A 75 10.42 -0.85 -7.52
C SER A 75 11.38 -0.64 -6.34
N GLY A 76 11.02 -1.06 -5.13
CA GLY A 76 11.80 -0.80 -3.91
C GLY A 76 11.37 0.46 -3.15
N ALA A 77 10.65 1.38 -3.80
CA ALA A 77 10.14 2.60 -3.17
C ALA A 77 9.25 2.30 -1.96
N VAL A 78 9.46 3.04 -0.87
CA VAL A 78 8.63 2.96 0.33
C VAL A 78 7.65 4.12 0.33
N LEU A 79 6.38 3.80 0.52
CA LEU A 79 5.27 4.74 0.53
C LEU A 79 4.60 4.70 1.91
N MET A 80 4.40 5.87 2.51
CA MET A 80 3.57 6.05 3.68
C MET A 80 2.26 6.70 3.25
N LEU A 81 1.13 6.17 3.73
CA LEU A 81 -0.20 6.64 3.40
C LEU A 81 -1.03 6.78 4.67
N ASP A 82 -1.89 7.79 4.70
CA ASP A 82 -3.00 7.87 5.65
C ASP A 82 -4.00 6.72 5.35
N THR A 83 -4.42 5.99 6.38
CA THR A 83 -5.39 4.90 6.24
C THR A 83 -6.76 5.39 5.77
N TYR A 84 -7.10 6.67 5.99
CA TYR A 84 -8.30 7.29 5.44
C TYR A 84 -8.28 7.31 3.90
N GLU A 85 -7.11 7.38 3.28
CA GLU A 85 -6.97 7.35 1.82
C GLU A 85 -7.08 5.94 1.24
N LEU A 86 -7.07 4.88 2.06
CA LEU A 86 -7.25 3.50 1.60
C LEU A 86 -8.74 3.23 1.32
N GLU A 87 -9.04 2.71 0.12
CA GLU A 87 -10.34 2.13 -0.21
C GLU A 87 -10.36 0.63 0.13
N SER A 88 -9.29 -0.11 -0.19
CA SER A 88 -9.13 -1.50 0.22
C SER A 88 -7.72 -2.04 0.00
N LEU A 89 -7.39 -3.13 0.70
CA LEU A 89 -6.19 -3.95 0.49
C LEU A 89 -6.60 -5.38 0.15
N SER A 90 -5.89 -6.06 -0.76
CA SER A 90 -6.18 -7.47 -1.07
C SER A 90 -4.97 -8.29 -1.49
N ASN A 91 -4.82 -9.49 -0.92
CA ASN A 91 -3.84 -10.48 -1.38
C ASN A 91 -4.41 -11.45 -2.45
N GLY A 92 -5.56 -11.13 -3.05
CA GLY A 92 -6.26 -11.97 -4.03
C GLY A 92 -7.16 -13.06 -3.43
N LYS A 93 -6.94 -13.49 -2.18
CA LYS A 93 -7.81 -14.44 -1.46
C LYS A 93 -8.73 -13.73 -0.46
N THR A 94 -8.17 -12.74 0.25
CA THR A 94 -8.85 -11.91 1.24
C THR A 94 -8.75 -10.44 0.83
N ARG A 95 -9.83 -9.69 1.06
CA ARG A 95 -9.92 -8.24 0.89
C ARG A 95 -10.22 -7.61 2.25
N VAL A 96 -9.44 -6.61 2.62
CA VAL A 96 -9.66 -5.76 3.79
C VAL A 96 -10.26 -4.44 3.30
N VAL A 97 -11.36 -4.04 3.92
CA VAL A 97 -12.00 -2.74 3.71
C VAL A 97 -11.96 -2.00 5.05
N PRO A 98 -11.44 -0.76 5.08
CA PRO A 98 -11.40 0.12 6.26
C PRO A 98 -12.69 0.14 7.07
#